data_AF-A0A934Q2N3-F1
#
_entry.id   AF-A0A934Q2N3-F1
#
_cell.length_a   1.000
_cell.length_b   1.000
_cell.length_c   1.000
_cell.angle_alpha   90.00
_cell.angle_beta   90.00
_cell.angle_gamma   90.00
#
_symmetry.space_group_name_H-M   'P 1'
#
loop_
_entity.id
_entity.type
_entity.pdbx_description
1 polymer ?
#
loop_
_entity_poly.entity_id
_entity_poly.type
_entity_poly.pdbx_seq_one_letter_code
_entity_poly.pdbx_strand_id
1 'polypeptide(L)'
;MILRKNQVPAERAERETFGVSDTVRLSAAGGLSQYGAYVQVLHPGARSSNNHWHENEDEFLYVLSGEVTVTEQGHPEVLHQGDAA
;
A
#
# COMPACT_ATOMS: atom_id res chain seq x y z
N MET A 1 6.81 8.89 19.81
CA MET A 1 7.60 7.67 19.52
C MET A 1 8.32 7.88 18.19
N ILE A 2 9.59 7.48 18.07
CA ILE A 2 10.35 7.58 16.81
C ILE A 2 10.62 6.16 16.31
N LEU A 3 10.10 5.84 15.13
CA LEU A 3 10.43 4.59 14.42
C LEU A 3 11.66 4.81 13.55
N ARG A 4 12.71 4.00 13.74
CA ARG A 4 13.89 4.02 12.88
C ARG A 4 13.68 3.18 11.63
N LYS A 5 14.42 3.49 10.57
CA LYS A 5 14.51 2.66 9.38
C LYS A 5 14.83 1.21 9.78
N ASN A 6 14.10 0.25 9.20
CA ASN A 6 14.23 -1.19 9.44
C ASN A 6 13.90 -1.66 10.88
N GLN A 7 13.32 -0.80 11.73
CA GLN A 7 12.89 -1.22 13.07
C GLN A 7 11.63 -2.08 13.04
N VAL A 8 10.73 -1.84 12.08
CA VAL A 8 9.50 -2.60 11.87
C VAL A 8 9.76 -3.59 10.72
N PRO A 9 9.60 -4.90 10.94
CA PRO A 9 9.82 -5.89 9.90
C PRO A 9 8.71 -5.80 8.83
N ALA A 10 9.05 -6.21 7.61
CA ALA A 10 8.06 -6.43 6.57
C ALA A 10 7.39 -7.79 6.77
N GLU A 11 6.07 -7.80 6.72
CA GLU A 11 5.24 -9.02 6.73
C GLU A 11 5.00 -9.45 5.29
N ARG A 12 5.48 -10.65 4.94
CA ARG A 12 5.21 -11.26 3.63
C ARG A 12 3.84 -11.93 3.62
N ALA A 13 3.05 -11.64 2.61
CA ALA A 13 1.81 -12.33 2.31
C ALA A 13 1.82 -12.84 0.86
N GLU A 14 1.45 -14.11 0.68
CA GLU A 14 1.19 -14.72 -0.61
C GLU A 14 -0.27 -15.17 -0.62
N ARG A 15 -1.06 -14.58 -1.52
CA ARG A 15 -2.50 -14.82 -1.60
C ARG A 15 -2.84 -15.20 -3.02
N GLU A 16 -3.59 -16.28 -3.20
CA GLU A 16 -3.93 -16.85 -4.51
C GLU A 16 -4.43 -15.80 -5.51
N THR A 17 -5.31 -14.88 -5.09
CA THR A 17 -5.90 -13.85 -5.96
C THR A 17 -5.11 -12.53 -6.00
N PHE A 18 -4.28 -12.25 -5.00
CA PHE A 18 -3.61 -10.95 -4.86
C PHE A 18 -2.11 -10.99 -5.16
N GLY A 19 -1.53 -12.18 -5.38
CA GLY A 19 -0.10 -12.35 -5.56
C GLY A 19 0.69 -12.18 -4.27
N VAL A 20 1.96 -11.80 -4.42
CA VAL A 20 2.92 -11.65 -3.31
C VAL A 20 3.07 -10.18 -2.96
N SER A 21 3.02 -9.88 -1.67
CA SER A 21 3.30 -8.54 -1.14
C SER A 21 4.13 -8.60 0.13
N ASP A 22 4.92 -7.56 0.38
CA ASP A 22 5.60 -7.32 1.65
C ASP A 22 5.07 -6.02 2.25
N THR A 23 4.62 -6.03 3.51
CA THR A 23 3.98 -4.87 4.15
C THR A 23 4.65 -4.50 5.47
N VAL A 24 5.06 -3.24 5.64
CA VAL A 24 5.57 -2.69 6.90
C VAL A 24 4.50 -1.81 7.54
N ARG A 25 3.93 -2.24 8.68
CA ARG A 25 2.81 -1.58 9.36
C ARG A 25 3.27 -0.50 10.34
N LEU A 26 3.54 0.70 9.83
CA LEU A 26 4.09 1.82 10.60
C LEU A 26 3.13 2.35 11.67
N SER A 27 1.84 2.50 11.33
CA SER A 27 0.79 2.95 12.26
C SER A 27 0.64 2.05 13.48
N ALA A 28 0.54 0.74 13.27
CA ALA A 28 0.47 -0.25 14.34
C ALA A 28 1.72 -0.20 15.24
N ALA A 29 2.91 -0.16 14.65
CA ALA A 29 4.15 -0.05 15.40
C ALA A 29 4.26 1.28 16.18
N GLY A 30 3.73 2.37 15.63
CA GLY A 30 3.71 3.70 16.25
C GLY A 30 2.58 3.93 17.25
N GLY A 31 1.66 2.98 17.44
CA GLY A 31 0.49 3.12 18.30
C GLY A 31 -0.54 4.14 17.81
N LEU A 32 -0.60 4.40 16.50
CA LEU A 32 -1.58 5.31 15.91
C LEU A 32 -2.94 4.61 15.80
N SER A 33 -4.00 5.31 16.20
CA SER A 33 -5.37 4.79 16.15
C SER A 33 -6.31 5.60 15.26
N GLN A 34 -5.86 6.73 14.72
CA GLN A 34 -6.71 7.63 13.93
C GLN A 34 -6.70 7.31 12.43
N TYR A 35 -5.61 6.69 11.94
CA TYR A 35 -5.47 6.28 10.55
C TYR A 35 -4.47 5.14 10.41
N GLY A 36 -4.63 4.39 9.32
CA GLY A 36 -3.65 3.40 8.87
C GLY A 36 -2.53 4.05 8.08
N ALA A 37 -1.30 3.63 8.36
CA ALA A 37 -0.12 3.98 7.56
C ALA A 37 0.79 2.75 7.47
N TYR A 38 1.15 2.40 6.24
CA TYR A 38 2.03 1.27 5.94
C TYR A 38 2.82 1.53 4.65
N VAL A 39 3.94 0.83 4.50
CA VAL A 39 4.65 0.73 3.22
C VAL A 39 4.39 -0.66 2.67
N GLN A 40 3.83 -0.76 1.47
CA GLN A 40 3.57 -2.03 0.81
C GLN A 40 4.39 -2.12 -0.48
N VAL A 41 5.08 -3.24 -0.65
CA VAL A 41 5.71 -3.63 -1.91
C VAL A 41 4.81 -4.66 -2.58
N LEU A 42 4.28 -4.30 -3.75
CA LEU A 42 3.59 -5.24 -4.63
C LEU A 42 4.63 -5.86 -5.56
N HIS A 43 4.80 -7.19 -5.48
CA HIS A 43 5.65 -7.89 -6.44
C HIS A 43 4.96 -7.96 -7.81
N PRO A 44 5.70 -8.19 -8.92
CA PRO A 44 5.10 -8.27 -10.25
C PRO A 44 3.88 -9.21 -10.29
N GLY A 45 2.76 -8.70 -10.80
CA GLY A 45 1.47 -9.43 -10.87
C GLY A 45 0.62 -9.35 -9.59
N ALA A 46 1.13 -8.76 -8.51
CA ALA A 46 0.36 -8.56 -7.28
C ALA A 46 -0.59 -7.36 -7.38
N ARG A 47 -1.60 -7.35 -6.51
CA ARG A 47 -2.60 -6.28 -6.38
C ARG A 47 -2.78 -5.89 -4.92
N SER A 48 -2.95 -4.60 -4.66
CA SER A 48 -3.24 -4.09 -3.31
C SER A 48 -4.67 -4.43 -2.85
N SER A 49 -5.64 -4.40 -3.77
CA SER A 49 -7.07 -4.57 -3.44
C SER A 49 -7.92 -5.04 -4.63
N ASN A 50 -9.16 -5.43 -4.30
CA ASN A 50 -10.24 -5.52 -5.29
C ASN A 50 -10.69 -4.10 -5.65
N ASN A 51 -11.38 -3.92 -6.77
CA ASN A 51 -11.97 -2.61 -7.08
C ASN A 51 -13.03 -2.30 -6.02
N HIS A 52 -12.88 -1.19 -5.32
CA HIS A 52 -13.76 -0.75 -4.24
C HIS A 52 -13.68 0.77 -4.08
N TRP A 53 -14.52 1.30 -3.22
CA TRP A 53 -14.51 2.69 -2.76
C TRP A 53 -14.88 2.69 -1.28
N HIS A 54 -14.44 3.72 -0.56
CA HIS A 54 -14.78 3.92 0.84
C HIS A 54 -15.87 4.98 0.97
N GLU A 55 -16.91 4.68 1.76
CA GLU A 55 -17.99 5.65 2.04
C GLU A 55 -17.63 6.64 3.14
N ASN A 56 -16.85 6.19 4.13
CA ASN A 56 -16.62 6.92 5.38
C ASN A 56 -15.13 7.14 5.69
N GLU A 57 -14.24 6.74 4.80
CA GLU A 57 -12.79 6.77 5.02
C GLU A 57 -12.11 7.36 3.78
N ASP A 58 -11.22 8.32 4.00
CA ASP A 58 -10.32 8.77 2.94
C ASP A 58 -9.19 7.75 2.78
N GLU A 59 -8.74 7.54 1.54
CA GLU A 59 -7.57 6.73 1.21
C GLU A 59 -6.59 7.58 0.39
N PHE A 60 -5.30 7.38 0.61
CA PHE A 60 -4.22 8.07 -0.11
C PHE A 60 -3.06 7.11 -0.33
N LEU A 61 -2.51 7.11 -1.54
CA LEU A 61 -1.28 6.37 -1.85
C LEU A 61 -0.22 7.28 -2.47
N TYR A 62 1.04 6.90 -2.27
CA TYR A 62 2.20 7.59 -2.83
C TYR A 62 3.25 6.57 -3.28
N VAL A 63 3.68 6.68 -4.53
CA VAL A 63 4.63 5.71 -5.10
C VAL A 63 6.05 6.07 -4.70
N LEU A 64 6.63 5.26 -3.81
CA LEU A 64 8.00 5.45 -3.32
C LEU A 64 9.07 5.04 -4.34
N SER A 65 8.80 4.02 -5.15
CA SER A 65 9.71 3.50 -6.17
C SER A 65 8.99 2.49 -7.06
N GLY A 66 9.48 2.30 -8.29
CA GLY A 66 8.87 1.39 -9.26
C GLY A 66 7.69 2.03 -9.96
N GLU A 67 6.81 1.17 -10.48
CA GLU A 67 5.64 1.56 -11.26
C GLU A 67 4.46 0.68 -10.83
N VAL A 68 3.28 1.27 -10.71
CA VAL A 68 2.03 0.56 -10.43
C VAL A 68 0.93 1.07 -11.35
N THR A 69 -0.04 0.21 -11.66
CA THR A 69 -1.25 0.63 -12.37
C THR A 69 -2.38 0.81 -11.35
N VAL A 70 -2.91 2.03 -11.25
CA VAL A 70 -4.17 2.30 -10.55
C VAL A 70 -5.32 2.10 -11.53
N THR A 71 -6.46 1.59 -11.06
CA THR A 71 -7.66 1.44 -11.90
C THR A 71 -8.83 2.14 -11.24
N GLU A 72 -9.24 3.27 -11.82
CA GLU A 72 -10.37 4.07 -11.33
C GLU A 72 -11.51 4.02 -12.32
N GLN A 73 -12.71 3.63 -11.86
CA GLN A 73 -13.91 3.51 -12.70
C GLN A 73 -13.70 2.66 -13.97
N GLY A 74 -12.79 1.69 -13.92
CA GLY A 74 -12.43 0.82 -15.05
C GLY A 74 -11.36 1.38 -15.99
N HIS A 75 -10.80 2.54 -15.70
CA HIS A 75 -9.72 3.14 -16.47
C HIS A 75 -8.37 2.88 -15.79
N PRO A 76 -7.45 2.16 -16.44
CA PRO A 76 -6.10 1.96 -15.92
C PRO A 76 -5.24 3.20 -16.19
N GLU A 77 -4.51 3.64 -15.17
CA GLU A 77 -3.49 4.69 -15.26
C GLU A 77 -2.20 4.20 -14.59
N VAL A 78 -1.06 4.53 -15.19
CA VAL A 78 0.25 4.16 -14.67
C VAL A 78 0.77 5.27 -13.78
N LEU A 79 1.05 4.94 -12.52
CA LEU A 79 1.70 5.81 -11.56
C LEU A 79 3.18 5.43 -11.42
N HIS A 80 4.04 6.42 -11.49
CA HIS A 80 5.49 6.31 -11.34
C HIS A 80 5.94 6.83 -9.97
N GLN A 81 7.21 6.63 -9.66
CA GLN A 81 7.81 7.22 -8.47
C GLN A 81 7.51 8.73 -8.37
N GLY A 82 6.96 9.14 -7.22
CA GLY A 82 6.61 10.53 -6.95
C GLY A 82 5.15 10.86 -7.24
N ASP A 83 4.42 10.00 -7.94
CA ASP A 83 3.00 10.18 -8.18
C ASP A 83 2.17 9.78 -6.95
N ALA A 84 0.99 10.36 -6.85
CA ALA A 84 0.04 10.16 -5.78
C ALA A 84 -1.39 10.04 -6.34
N ALA A 85 -2.23 9.30 -5.63
CA ALA A 85 -3.67 9.20 -5.87
C ALA A 85 -4.41 9.28 -4.53
#